data_AF-D2Q9T2-F1
#
_entry.id   AF-D2Q9T2-F1
#
_cell.length_a   1.000
_cell.length_b   1.000
_cell.length_c   1.000
_cell.angle_alpha   90.00
_cell.angle_beta   90.00
_cell.angle_gamma   90.00
#
_symmetry.space_group_name_H-M   'P 1'
#
loop_
_entity.id
_entity.type
_entity.pdbx_description
1 polymer ?
#
loop_
_entity_poly.entity_id
_entity_poly.type
_entity_poly.pdbx_seq_one_letter_code
_entity_poly.pdbx_strand_id
1 'polypeptide(L)'
;MSGFVLHEYNATRFRWRFRDGGACFEAFYSSDPLEYDGHGAYCPLMVAYVPDGSMGTMSWAHIYRVRMNRGTGILFTDPYIGNGIGDLMRILGITGHPSGNPWSARKFLDHVQSSSFDVSSHWSAHRIRTALDLPAVYRKGVEESDKVYWCGWRQNPPGRHQSETNYRKTLRWLGREIAELCRSMDVSTCWSADPDASRADFPLTLADFRRHEITGGPSSRIG
;
A
#
# COMPACT_ATOMS: atom_id res chain seq x y z
N MET A 1 -11.33 -15.87 -11.01
CA MET A 1 -10.72 -15.20 -12.19
C MET A 1 -10.39 -13.72 -11.99
N SER A 2 -10.67 -13.08 -10.84
CA SER A 2 -10.16 -11.72 -10.53
C SER A 2 -8.69 -11.70 -10.08
N GLY A 3 -8.14 -12.85 -9.68
CA GLY A 3 -6.75 -12.98 -9.22
C GLY A 3 -5.66 -12.97 -10.30
N PHE A 4 -6.02 -13.10 -11.59
CA PHE A 4 -5.04 -13.12 -12.68
C PHE A 4 -4.60 -11.72 -13.12
N VAL A 5 -5.49 -10.73 -13.04
CA VAL A 5 -5.19 -9.34 -13.40
C VAL A 5 -4.15 -8.73 -12.47
N LEU A 6 -4.29 -8.97 -11.17
CA LEU A 6 -3.39 -8.41 -10.15
C LEU A 6 -2.01 -9.11 -10.10
N HIS A 7 -1.88 -10.28 -10.70
CA HIS A 7 -0.64 -11.06 -10.68
C HIS A 7 0.37 -10.58 -11.74
N GLU A 8 -0.11 -9.95 -12.82
CA GLU A 8 0.72 -9.54 -13.96
C GLU A 8 1.44 -8.20 -13.75
N TYR A 9 0.92 -7.34 -12.86
CA TYR A 9 1.39 -5.95 -12.70
C TYR A 9 2.44 -5.74 -11.61
N ASN A 10 3.30 -6.73 -11.36
CA ASN A 10 4.51 -6.58 -10.55
C ASN A 10 4.33 -5.75 -9.25
N ALA A 11 3.71 -6.34 -8.23
CA ALA A 11 3.27 -5.60 -7.03
C ALA A 11 4.35 -4.70 -6.39
N THR A 12 3.99 -3.43 -6.22
CA THR A 12 4.75 -2.37 -5.54
C THR A 12 4.39 -2.25 -4.07
N ARG A 13 3.57 -3.17 -3.56
CA ARG A 13 2.96 -3.12 -2.24
C ARG A 13 3.13 -4.43 -1.52
N PHE A 14 3.65 -4.33 -0.30
CA PHE A 14 4.10 -5.48 0.47
C PHE A 14 3.58 -5.38 1.89
N ARG A 15 3.29 -6.54 2.48
CA ARG A 15 2.92 -6.67 3.89
C ARG A 15 3.70 -7.79 4.56
N TRP A 16 4.12 -7.59 5.79
CA TRP A 16 4.73 -8.65 6.59
C TRP A 16 4.36 -8.51 8.05
N ARG A 17 4.46 -9.61 8.78
CA ARG A 17 4.18 -9.67 10.21
C ARG A 17 5.46 -9.99 10.94
N PHE A 18 5.70 -9.30 12.05
CA PHE A 18 6.88 -9.51 12.88
C PHE A 18 6.51 -9.38 14.35
N ARG A 19 7.39 -9.89 15.21
CA ARG A 19 7.27 -9.75 16.67
C ARG A 19 8.38 -8.86 17.19
N ASP A 20 8.06 -8.03 18.17
CA ASP A 20 9.04 -7.27 18.95
C ASP A 20 8.73 -7.47 20.43
N GLY A 21 9.62 -8.17 21.13
CA GLY A 21 9.31 -8.75 22.43
C GLY A 21 8.11 -9.69 22.37
N GLY A 22 7.16 -9.50 23.29
CA GLY A 22 5.90 -10.26 23.31
C GLY A 22 4.85 -9.79 22.29
N ALA A 23 5.00 -8.58 21.74
CA ALA A 23 4.00 -7.96 20.90
C ALA A 23 4.14 -8.37 19.43
N CYS A 24 3.01 -8.44 18.72
CA CYS A 24 2.94 -8.74 17.30
C CYS A 24 2.55 -7.49 16.51
N PHE A 25 3.22 -7.26 15.38
CA PHE A 25 2.98 -6.12 14.50
C PHE A 25 2.82 -6.56 13.05
N GLU A 26 2.06 -5.78 12.30
CA GLU A 26 1.94 -5.89 10.86
C GLU A 26 2.48 -4.63 10.21
N ALA A 27 3.38 -4.80 9.25
CA ALA A 27 3.93 -3.73 8.45
C ALA A 27 3.36 -3.79 7.03
N PHE A 28 3.06 -2.63 6.48
CA PHE A 28 2.61 -2.40 5.12
C PHE A 28 3.50 -1.34 4.48
N TYR A 29 4.11 -1.67 3.34
CA TYR A 29 4.93 -0.76 2.56
C TYR A 29 4.38 -0.61 1.15
N SER A 30 4.28 0.63 0.67
CA SER A 30 4.00 0.95 -0.73
C SER A 30 5.17 1.70 -1.33
N SER A 31 5.85 1.10 -2.31
CA SER A 31 6.92 1.78 -3.06
C SER A 31 6.36 2.83 -4.03
N ASP A 32 5.06 2.85 -4.28
CA ASP A 32 4.42 3.93 -5.03
C ASP A 32 4.39 5.21 -4.18
N PRO A 33 5.02 6.32 -4.62
CA PRO A 33 4.95 7.60 -3.93
C PRO A 33 3.61 8.27 -4.27
N LEU A 34 2.55 7.80 -3.63
CA LEU A 34 1.19 8.32 -3.79
C LEU A 34 0.87 9.49 -2.86
N GLU A 35 1.66 9.62 -1.79
CA GLU A 35 1.44 10.60 -0.74
C GLU A 35 2.43 11.75 -0.86
N TYR A 36 2.03 12.94 -0.39
CA TYR A 36 2.83 14.17 -0.46
C TYR A 36 2.68 14.98 0.83
N ASP A 37 3.73 15.67 1.25
CA ASP A 37 3.70 16.68 2.32
C ASP A 37 4.60 17.87 1.94
N GLY A 38 4.83 18.81 2.88
CA GLY A 38 5.69 19.98 2.64
C GLY A 38 7.15 19.67 2.22
N HIS A 39 7.59 18.41 2.31
CA HIS A 39 8.92 17.94 1.92
C HIS A 39 8.92 17.09 0.65
N GLY A 40 7.78 16.97 -0.04
CA GLY A 40 7.68 16.23 -1.29
C GLY A 40 6.94 14.91 -1.17
N ALA A 41 6.98 14.13 -2.25
CA ALA A 41 6.36 12.80 -2.29
C ALA A 41 7.08 11.79 -1.37
N TYR A 42 6.33 10.86 -0.78
CA TYR A 42 6.89 9.80 0.05
C TYR A 42 6.18 8.46 -0.17
N CYS A 43 6.91 7.39 0.09
CA CYS A 43 6.44 6.01 0.14
C CYS A 43 6.02 5.70 1.58
N PRO A 44 4.76 5.37 1.86
CA PRO A 44 4.32 5.08 3.22
C PRO A 44 4.76 3.68 3.66
N LEU A 45 5.32 3.63 4.87
CA LEU A 45 5.52 2.41 5.65
C LEU A 45 4.62 2.50 6.88
N MET A 46 3.48 1.83 6.84
CA MET A 46 2.60 1.71 7.98
C MET A 46 3.04 0.53 8.85
N VAL A 47 3.08 0.72 10.16
CA VAL A 47 3.28 -0.35 11.15
C VAL A 47 2.14 -0.29 12.13
N ALA A 48 1.47 -1.41 12.37
CA ALA A 48 0.33 -1.51 13.27
C ALA A 48 0.49 -2.67 14.24
N TYR A 49 0.07 -2.45 15.49
CA TYR A 49 -0.06 -3.51 16.47
C TYR A 49 -1.19 -4.45 16.07
N VAL A 50 -0.96 -5.75 16.20
CA VAL A 50 -1.97 -6.79 15.99
C VAL A 50 -2.48 -7.20 17.38
N PRO A 51 -3.71 -6.80 17.77
CA PRO A 51 -4.25 -7.14 19.08
C PRO A 51 -4.36 -8.65 19.26
N ASP A 52 -3.86 -9.16 20.37
CA ASP A 52 -3.96 -10.56 20.78
C ASP A 52 -4.92 -10.75 21.98
N GLY A 53 -5.64 -9.68 22.36
CA GLY A 53 -6.56 -9.65 23.49
C GLY A 53 -5.90 -9.36 24.84
N SER A 54 -4.57 -9.45 24.95
CA SER A 54 -3.85 -9.21 26.22
C SER A 54 -3.95 -7.77 26.71
N MET A 55 -4.20 -6.83 25.79
CA MET A 55 -4.25 -5.38 26.02
C MET A 55 -5.65 -4.78 25.85
N GLY A 56 -6.71 -5.59 26.01
CA GLY A 56 -8.09 -5.15 25.86
C GLY A 56 -8.38 -4.52 24.49
N THR A 57 -8.90 -3.29 24.47
CA THR A 57 -9.24 -2.56 23.24
C THR A 57 -8.10 -1.68 22.71
N MET A 58 -6.87 -1.85 23.20
CA MET A 58 -5.74 -1.03 22.75
C MET A 58 -5.44 -1.28 21.27
N SER A 59 -5.34 -0.20 20.51
CA SER A 59 -4.94 -0.21 19.11
C SER A 59 -3.81 0.78 18.91
N TRP A 60 -2.87 0.44 18.04
CA TRP A 60 -1.78 1.36 17.68
C TRP A 60 -1.39 1.17 16.23
N ALA A 61 -1.17 2.27 15.53
CA ALA A 61 -0.57 2.28 14.21
C ALA A 61 0.20 3.59 13.99
N HIS A 62 1.25 3.51 13.18
CA HIS A 62 2.05 4.65 12.78
C HIS A 62 2.42 4.54 11.31
N ILE A 63 2.53 5.68 10.61
CA ILE A 63 2.95 5.75 9.21
C ILE A 63 4.27 6.50 9.13
N TYR A 64 5.34 5.76 8.86
CA TYR A 64 6.64 6.30 8.51
C TYR A 64 6.63 6.79 7.06
N ARG A 65 7.27 7.93 6.82
CA ARG A 65 7.38 8.55 5.50
C ARG A 65 8.73 8.19 4.89
N VAL A 66 8.77 7.15 4.06
CA VAL A 66 10.01 6.68 3.42
C VAL A 66 10.28 7.52 2.18
N ARG A 67 11.50 8.05 2.06
CA ARG A 67 11.95 8.90 0.96
C ARG A 67 13.21 8.34 0.36
N MET A 68 13.43 8.61 -0.92
CA MET A 68 14.68 8.31 -1.58
C MET A 68 15.60 9.54 -1.51
N ASN A 69 16.82 9.35 -1.01
CA ASN A 69 17.85 10.36 -1.11
C ASN A 69 18.30 10.46 -2.58
N ARG A 70 18.20 11.65 -3.18
CA ARG A 70 18.51 11.85 -4.61
C ARG A 70 20.00 11.70 -4.96
N GLY A 71 20.89 11.95 -4.00
CA GLY A 71 22.34 11.84 -4.23
C GLY A 71 22.85 10.42 -4.08
N THR A 72 22.26 9.61 -3.19
CA THR A 72 22.74 8.25 -2.90
C THR A 72 21.83 7.15 -3.43
N GLY A 73 20.58 7.46 -3.80
CA GLY A 73 19.56 6.46 -4.14
C GLY A 73 19.04 5.65 -2.94
N ILE A 74 19.54 5.92 -1.73
CA ILE A 74 19.19 5.16 -0.52
C ILE A 74 17.84 5.63 0.03
N LEU A 75 16.99 4.67 0.40
CA LEU A 75 15.75 4.93 1.11
C LEU A 75 16.03 5.29 2.58
N PHE A 76 15.37 6.32 3.09
CA PHE A 76 15.46 6.74 4.48
C PHE A 76 14.10 7.20 5.01
N THR A 77 13.95 7.16 6.33
CA THR A 77 12.79 7.72 7.02
C THR A 77 13.16 8.18 8.42
N ASP A 78 12.40 9.13 8.96
CA ASP A 78 12.53 9.64 10.32
C ASP A 78 11.89 8.64 11.30
N PRO A 79 12.61 8.13 12.32
CA PRO A 79 12.04 7.23 13.32
C PRO A 79 11.05 7.91 14.28
N TYR A 80 10.80 9.21 14.18
CA TYR A 80 9.88 9.94 15.06
C TYR A 80 8.44 9.41 15.01
N ILE A 81 7.95 8.92 16.14
CA ILE A 81 6.60 8.31 16.29
C ILE A 81 5.55 9.32 16.78
N GLY A 82 5.99 10.47 17.29
CA GLY A 82 5.11 11.48 17.89
C GLY A 82 4.34 10.97 19.10
N ASN A 83 3.09 11.41 19.23
CA ASN A 83 2.24 11.17 20.40
C ASN A 83 1.94 9.68 20.65
N GLY A 84 2.14 8.80 19.67
CA GLY A 84 1.91 7.36 19.80
C GLY A 84 3.02 6.59 20.53
N ILE A 85 4.11 7.26 20.97
CA ILE A 85 5.25 6.58 21.58
C ILE A 85 4.90 5.92 22.93
N GLY A 86 4.05 6.56 23.75
CA GLY A 86 3.66 6.02 25.06
C GLY A 86 2.83 4.74 24.94
N ASP A 87 1.93 4.69 23.95
CA ASP A 87 1.15 3.48 23.66
C ASP A 87 2.03 2.36 23.11
N LEU A 88 2.97 2.69 22.21
CA LEU A 88 3.94 1.70 21.72
C LEU A 88 4.80 1.13 22.84
N MET A 89 5.32 1.98 23.74
CA MET A 89 6.10 1.53 24.90
C MET A 89 5.28 0.60 25.79
N ARG A 90 4.01 0.91 26.02
CA ARG A 90 3.09 0.04 26.77
C ARG A 90 2.87 -1.30 26.09
N ILE A 91 2.65 -1.31 24.77
CA ILE A 91 2.49 -2.52 23.95
C ILE A 91 3.74 -3.41 24.05
N LEU A 92 4.92 -2.80 23.98
CA LEU A 92 6.20 -3.50 24.07
C LEU A 92 6.54 -3.96 25.50
N GLY A 93 5.71 -3.63 26.51
CA GLY A 93 5.96 -3.97 27.91
C GLY A 93 7.16 -3.21 28.50
N ILE A 94 7.55 -2.08 27.92
CA ILE A 94 8.69 -1.30 28.38
C ILE A 94 8.23 -0.41 29.54
N THR A 95 8.58 -0.83 30.75
CA THR A 95 8.29 -0.09 31.99
C THR A 95 9.58 0.39 32.65
N GLY A 96 9.66 1.70 32.95
CA GLY A 96 10.77 2.30 33.70
C GLY A 96 11.99 2.72 32.87
N HIS A 97 12.95 3.38 33.52
CA HIS A 97 14.25 3.72 32.94
C HIS A 97 15.17 2.49 32.96
N PRO A 98 15.59 1.95 31.81
CA PRO A 98 16.48 0.79 31.79
C PRO A 98 17.87 1.19 32.30
N SER A 99 18.42 0.43 33.26
CA SER A 99 19.88 0.41 33.44
C SER A 99 20.48 -0.46 32.34
N GLY A 100 21.01 0.15 31.27
CA GLY A 100 21.58 -0.56 30.12
C GLY A 100 21.25 0.13 28.79
N ASN A 101 21.33 -0.62 27.68
CA ASN A 101 21.09 -0.10 26.33
C ASN A 101 19.59 0.17 26.10
N PRO A 102 19.11 1.43 26.18
CA PRO A 102 17.68 1.72 26.23
C PRO A 102 17.01 1.46 24.88
N TRP A 103 15.71 1.17 24.92
CA TRP A 103 14.90 1.11 23.71
C TRP A 103 14.90 2.47 23.00
N SER A 104 14.84 2.47 21.67
CA SER A 104 14.65 3.68 20.88
C SER A 104 13.75 3.42 19.68
N ALA A 105 13.06 4.47 19.23
CA ALA A 105 12.23 4.40 18.02
C ALA A 105 13.04 3.98 16.78
N ARG A 106 14.32 4.35 16.74
CA ARG A 106 15.24 3.93 15.69
C ARG A 106 15.47 2.42 15.70
N LYS A 107 15.73 1.82 16.85
CA LYS A 107 15.89 0.36 16.96
C LYS A 107 14.64 -0.40 16.58
N PHE A 108 13.46 0.11 16.97
CA PHE A 108 12.19 -0.47 16.55
C PHE A 108 12.03 -0.44 15.02
N LEU A 109 12.36 0.69 14.39
CA LEU A 109 12.32 0.80 12.93
C LEU A 109 13.38 -0.07 12.23
N ASP A 110 14.58 -0.17 12.78
CA ASP A 110 15.61 -1.09 12.28
C ASP A 110 15.14 -2.55 12.39
N HIS A 111 14.39 -2.89 13.44
CA HIS A 111 13.77 -4.20 13.60
C HIS A 111 12.66 -4.45 12.56
N VAL A 112 11.77 -3.47 12.35
CA VAL A 112 10.77 -3.51 11.26
C VAL A 112 11.46 -3.78 9.92
N GLN A 113 12.54 -3.06 9.61
CA GLN A 113 13.32 -3.28 8.39
C GLN A 113 13.94 -4.69 8.35
N SER A 114 14.61 -5.11 9.43
CA SER A 114 15.29 -6.41 9.46
C SER A 114 14.33 -7.59 9.29
N SER A 115 13.15 -7.54 9.88
CA SER A 115 12.10 -8.56 9.72
C SER A 115 11.55 -8.67 8.28
N SER A 116 11.74 -7.63 7.46
CA SER A 116 11.40 -7.72 6.03
C SER A 116 12.34 -8.64 5.25
N PHE A 117 13.56 -8.87 5.75
CA PHE A 117 14.50 -9.80 5.12
C PHE A 117 14.04 -11.25 5.25
N ASP A 118 13.36 -11.61 6.35
CA ASP A 118 12.83 -12.96 6.57
C ASP A 118 11.78 -13.36 5.52
N VAL A 119 11.03 -12.38 5.02
CA VAL A 119 10.00 -12.62 3.99
C VAL A 119 10.50 -12.36 2.57
N SER A 120 11.74 -11.89 2.40
CA SER A 120 12.24 -11.40 1.10
C SER A 120 12.28 -12.47 0.01
N SER A 121 12.60 -13.70 0.37
CA SER A 121 12.58 -14.86 -0.52
C SER A 121 11.17 -15.33 -0.89
N HIS A 122 10.14 -14.86 -0.17
CA HIS A 122 8.75 -15.26 -0.33
C HIS A 122 7.82 -14.07 -0.58
N TRP A 123 8.34 -12.97 -1.12
CA TRP A 123 7.55 -11.74 -1.33
C TRP A 123 6.25 -11.99 -2.09
N SER A 124 6.20 -12.98 -2.99
CA SER A 124 4.98 -13.38 -3.71
C SER A 124 3.77 -13.64 -2.79
N ALA A 125 3.97 -14.24 -1.61
CA ALA A 125 2.93 -14.50 -0.61
C ALA A 125 2.57 -13.26 0.21
N HIS A 126 3.46 -12.27 0.24
CA HIS A 126 3.40 -11.05 1.04
C HIS A 126 2.99 -9.82 0.22
N ARG A 127 2.75 -9.98 -1.08
CA ARG A 127 2.24 -8.92 -1.97
C ARG A 127 0.78 -8.62 -1.66
N ILE A 128 0.44 -7.34 -1.63
CA ILE A 128 -0.96 -6.90 -1.64
C ILE A 128 -1.44 -6.95 -3.07
N ARG A 129 -2.45 -7.80 -3.30
CA ARG A 129 -2.98 -8.04 -4.64
C ARG A 129 -4.25 -7.25 -4.83
N THR A 130 -5.17 -7.33 -3.88
CA THR A 130 -6.52 -6.76 -4.02
C THR A 130 -6.72 -5.56 -3.09
N ALA A 131 -7.78 -4.79 -3.33
CA ALA A 131 -8.22 -3.77 -2.38
C ALA A 131 -8.52 -4.40 -0.99
N LEU A 132 -9.03 -5.63 -0.93
CA LEU A 132 -9.27 -6.36 0.32
C LEU A 132 -7.99 -6.64 1.12
N ASP A 133 -6.85 -6.79 0.44
CA ASP A 133 -5.55 -7.00 1.10
C ASP A 133 -4.98 -5.71 1.73
N LEU A 134 -5.52 -4.54 1.37
CA LEU A 134 -5.08 -3.26 1.94
C LEU A 134 -5.54 -3.11 3.40
N PRO A 135 -4.68 -2.55 4.27
CA PRO A 135 -5.09 -2.18 5.63
C PRO A 135 -6.36 -1.33 5.60
N ALA A 136 -7.29 -1.55 6.54
CA ALA A 136 -8.58 -0.86 6.55
C ALA A 136 -8.42 0.67 6.58
N VAL A 137 -7.45 1.19 7.33
CA VAL A 137 -7.13 2.64 7.36
C VAL A 137 -6.69 3.17 6.00
N TYR A 138 -6.08 2.32 5.17
CA TYR A 138 -5.62 2.67 3.83
C TYR A 138 -6.76 2.67 2.80
N ARG A 139 -7.86 1.97 3.10
CA ARG A 139 -9.11 1.99 2.33
C ARG A 139 -10.04 3.15 2.72
N LYS A 140 -9.95 3.64 3.97
CA LYS A 140 -10.74 4.80 4.43
C LYS A 140 -10.39 6.05 3.61
N GLY A 141 -11.38 6.92 3.40
CA GLY A 141 -11.21 8.17 2.64
C GLY A 141 -11.22 8.02 1.11
N VAL A 142 -11.45 6.80 0.60
CA VAL A 142 -11.72 6.54 -0.82
C VAL A 142 -13.22 6.57 -1.08
N GLU A 143 -13.66 7.18 -2.18
CA GLU A 143 -15.06 7.15 -2.61
C GLU A 143 -15.56 5.70 -2.74
N GLU A 144 -16.72 5.42 -2.13
CA GLU A 144 -17.30 4.08 -2.06
C GLU A 144 -16.29 3.04 -1.55
N SER A 145 -15.67 3.34 -0.39
CA SER A 145 -14.63 2.51 0.24
C SER A 145 -15.08 1.08 0.61
N ASP A 146 -16.40 0.86 0.64
CA ASP A 146 -17.07 -0.42 0.83
C ASP A 146 -17.07 -1.29 -0.44
N LYS A 147 -16.94 -0.70 -1.63
CA LYS A 147 -16.93 -1.42 -2.92
C LYS A 147 -15.57 -2.02 -3.24
N VAL A 148 -15.15 -3.05 -2.53
CA VAL A 148 -13.77 -3.59 -2.60
C VAL A 148 -13.55 -4.69 -3.64
N TYR A 149 -14.61 -5.17 -4.29
CA TYR A 149 -14.53 -6.23 -5.30
C TYR A 149 -14.40 -5.62 -6.68
N TRP A 150 -13.30 -5.94 -7.36
CA TRP A 150 -13.06 -5.47 -8.72
C TRP A 150 -13.98 -6.22 -9.71
N CYS A 151 -14.74 -5.47 -10.49
CA CYS A 151 -15.69 -6.04 -11.46
C CYS A 151 -15.12 -6.08 -12.89
N GLY A 152 -14.30 -5.09 -13.25
CA GLY A 152 -13.75 -4.98 -14.60
C GLY A 152 -13.38 -3.55 -15.00
N TRP A 153 -13.31 -3.35 -16.31
CA TRP A 153 -12.86 -2.14 -16.98
C TRP A 153 -13.96 -1.61 -17.89
N ARG A 154 -14.40 -0.36 -17.68
CA ARG A 154 -15.39 0.29 -18.53
C ARG A 154 -14.69 1.25 -19.50
N GLN A 155 -14.84 1.00 -20.80
CA GLN A 155 -14.46 1.97 -21.82
C GLN A 155 -15.34 3.22 -21.68
N ASN A 156 -14.73 4.39 -21.52
CA ASN A 156 -15.48 5.64 -21.53
C ASN A 156 -15.69 6.12 -22.98
N PRO A 157 -16.73 6.95 -23.23
CA PRO A 157 -16.95 7.54 -24.54
C PRO A 157 -15.73 8.32 -25.04
N PRO A 158 -15.54 8.47 -26.37
CA PRO A 158 -14.44 9.26 -26.93
C PRO A 158 -14.36 10.66 -26.31
N GLY A 159 -13.15 11.07 -25.92
CA GLY A 159 -12.90 12.36 -25.26
C GLY A 159 -13.33 12.44 -23.80
N ARG A 160 -13.69 11.31 -23.18
CA ARG A 160 -13.97 11.22 -21.74
C ARG A 160 -12.92 10.36 -21.06
N HIS A 161 -12.15 10.96 -20.17
CA HIS A 161 -11.29 10.23 -19.26
C HIS A 161 -12.05 9.76 -18.01
N GLN A 162 -11.44 8.87 -17.24
CA GLN A 162 -11.91 8.59 -15.89
C GLN A 162 -11.98 9.87 -15.05
N SER A 163 -12.97 9.95 -14.15
CA SER A 163 -13.06 11.06 -13.20
C SER A 163 -11.84 11.08 -12.29
N GLU A 164 -11.54 12.25 -11.72
CA GLU A 164 -10.43 12.38 -10.77
C GLU A 164 -10.64 11.47 -9.54
N THR A 165 -11.89 11.28 -9.10
CA THR A 165 -12.19 10.38 -7.99
C THR A 165 -11.93 8.91 -8.36
N ASN A 166 -12.32 8.48 -9.57
CA ASN A 166 -12.03 7.13 -10.05
C ASN A 166 -10.53 6.90 -10.29
N TYR A 167 -9.82 7.92 -10.77
CA TYR A 167 -8.36 7.91 -10.88
C TYR A 167 -7.73 7.70 -9.51
N ARG A 168 -8.10 8.49 -8.49
CA ARG A 168 -7.58 8.35 -7.13
C ARG A 168 -7.91 7.00 -6.50
N LYS A 169 -9.11 6.48 -6.74
CA LYS A 169 -9.53 5.15 -6.30
C LYS A 169 -8.67 4.06 -6.94
N THR A 170 -8.49 4.10 -8.26
CA THR A 170 -7.62 3.19 -9.01
C THR A 170 -6.19 3.27 -8.52
N LEU A 171 -5.66 4.50 -8.38
CA LEU A 171 -4.33 4.78 -7.86
C LEU A 171 -4.14 4.17 -6.48
N ARG A 172 -5.12 4.36 -5.59
CA ARG A 172 -5.08 3.85 -4.22
C ARG A 172 -5.20 2.33 -4.16
N TRP A 173 -6.00 1.70 -5.00
CA TRP A 173 -6.30 0.26 -4.90
C TRP A 173 -5.40 -0.62 -5.76
N LEU A 174 -5.07 -0.17 -6.97
CA LEU A 174 -4.33 -0.94 -7.96
C LEU A 174 -2.91 -0.41 -8.22
N GLY A 175 -2.59 0.81 -7.79
CA GLY A 175 -1.27 1.40 -8.00
C GLY A 175 -1.22 2.45 -9.11
N ARG A 176 -0.09 3.13 -9.18
CA ARG A 176 0.14 4.24 -10.12
C ARG A 176 0.12 3.80 -11.57
N GLU A 177 0.86 2.74 -11.89
CA GLU A 177 0.99 2.21 -13.24
C GLU A 177 -0.40 1.91 -13.86
N ILE A 178 -1.27 1.24 -13.11
CA ILE A 178 -2.64 0.94 -13.53
C ILE A 178 -3.50 2.20 -13.69
N ALA A 179 -3.38 3.14 -12.76
CA ALA A 179 -4.15 4.38 -12.83
C ALA A 179 -3.77 5.21 -14.06
N GLU A 180 -2.47 5.29 -14.36
CA GLU A 180 -1.93 6.01 -15.53
C GLU A 180 -2.33 5.30 -16.82
N LEU A 181 -2.24 3.97 -16.88
CA LEU A 181 -2.65 3.16 -18.03
C LEU A 181 -4.16 3.25 -18.31
N CYS A 182 -5.00 3.21 -17.27
CA CYS A 182 -6.44 3.47 -17.42
C CYS A 182 -6.69 4.87 -18.00
N ARG A 183 -5.89 5.86 -17.60
CA ARG A 183 -6.02 7.24 -18.07
C ARG A 183 -5.60 7.39 -19.52
N SER A 184 -4.56 6.68 -19.98
CA SER A 184 -4.12 6.73 -21.38
C SER A 184 -5.08 6.02 -22.34
N MET A 185 -5.86 5.06 -21.84
CA MET A 185 -6.81 4.27 -22.61
C MET A 185 -8.27 4.76 -22.54
N ASP A 186 -8.54 5.85 -21.82
CA ASP A 186 -9.90 6.33 -21.54
C ASP A 186 -10.79 5.29 -20.85
N VAL A 187 -10.22 4.55 -19.91
CA VAL A 187 -10.87 3.45 -19.19
C VAL A 187 -11.10 3.83 -17.73
N SER A 188 -12.24 3.41 -17.17
CA SER A 188 -12.52 3.48 -15.73
C SER A 188 -12.55 2.08 -15.12
N THR A 189 -11.87 1.88 -13.99
CA THR A 189 -12.10 0.71 -13.14
C THR A 189 -13.52 0.69 -12.59
N CYS A 190 -14.10 -0.51 -12.45
CA CYS A 190 -15.41 -0.70 -11.85
C CYS A 190 -15.34 -1.64 -10.65
N TRP A 191 -16.10 -1.33 -9.61
CA TRP A 191 -16.02 -2.00 -8.31
C TRP A 191 -17.40 -2.20 -7.69
N SER A 192 -17.56 -3.23 -6.86
CA SER A 192 -18.79 -3.58 -6.16
C SER A 192 -18.53 -3.91 -4.69
N ALA A 193 -19.56 -3.72 -3.86
CA ALA A 193 -19.61 -4.24 -2.49
C ALA A 193 -20.07 -5.70 -2.45
N ASP A 194 -20.74 -6.15 -3.52
CA ASP A 194 -21.19 -7.51 -3.70
C ASP A 194 -20.08 -8.37 -4.36
N PRO A 195 -19.58 -9.43 -3.68
CA PRO A 195 -18.60 -10.34 -4.27
C PRO A 195 -19.12 -11.08 -5.52
N ASP A 196 -20.43 -11.28 -5.66
CA ASP A 196 -21.03 -12.04 -6.75
C ASP A 196 -21.32 -11.16 -7.97
N ALA A 197 -21.52 -9.86 -7.78
CA ALA A 197 -21.56 -8.86 -8.86
C ALA A 197 -20.22 -8.71 -9.60
N SER A 198 -19.13 -9.33 -9.11
CA SER A 198 -17.78 -9.25 -9.67
C SER A 198 -17.60 -10.03 -10.98
N ARG A 199 -18.49 -9.87 -11.98
CA ARG A 199 -18.26 -10.39 -13.34
C ARG A 199 -19.24 -9.98 -14.46
N ALA A 200 -19.98 -8.88 -14.33
CA ALA A 200 -20.90 -8.46 -15.38
C ALA A 200 -20.20 -7.67 -16.50
N ASP A 201 -20.14 -8.24 -17.71
CA ASP A 201 -20.08 -7.60 -19.04
C ASP A 201 -19.18 -6.36 -19.22
N PHE A 202 -17.93 -6.42 -18.75
CA PHE A 202 -16.93 -5.41 -19.11
C PHE A 202 -16.21 -5.80 -20.42
N PRO A 203 -16.23 -4.95 -21.45
CA PRO A 203 -15.77 -5.31 -22.79
C PRO A 203 -14.24 -5.44 -22.92
N LEU A 204 -13.48 -4.93 -21.94
CA LEU A 204 -12.02 -4.90 -21.98
C LEU A 204 -11.41 -6.00 -21.11
N THR A 205 -10.37 -6.62 -21.65
CA THR A 205 -9.60 -7.71 -21.04
C THR A 205 -8.15 -7.30 -20.82
N LEU A 206 -7.39 -8.05 -20.03
CA LEU A 206 -5.93 -7.88 -19.88
C LEU A 206 -5.18 -7.85 -21.23
N ALA A 207 -5.67 -8.60 -22.22
CA ALA A 207 -5.04 -8.64 -23.54
C ALA A 207 -5.12 -7.28 -24.24
N ASP A 208 -6.18 -6.49 -23.99
CA ASP A 208 -6.32 -5.14 -24.54
C ASP A 208 -5.28 -4.18 -23.95
N PHE A 209 -5.02 -4.28 -22.65
CA PHE A 209 -4.00 -3.49 -21.96
C PHE A 209 -2.58 -3.82 -22.46
N ARG A 210 -2.25 -5.10 -22.58
CA ARG A 210 -0.95 -5.55 -23.14
C ARG A 210 -0.72 -5.07 -24.57
N ARG A 211 -1.77 -5.13 -25.41
CA ARG A 211 -1.70 -4.58 -26.77
C ARG A 211 -1.41 -3.08 -26.75
N HIS A 212 -2.06 -2.33 -25.85
CA HIS A 212 -1.82 -0.90 -25.73
C HIS A 212 -0.37 -0.59 -25.34
N GLU A 213 0.21 -1.29 -24.37
CA GLU A 213 1.64 -1.13 -23.96
C GLU A 213 2.61 -1.44 -25.12
N ILE A 214 2.34 -2.50 -25.89
CA ILE A 214 3.15 -2.85 -27.06
C ILE A 214 3.06 -1.76 -28.15
N THR A 215 1.88 -1.20 -28.37
CA THR A 215 1.67 -0.14 -29.37
C THR A 215 2.12 1.25 -28.90
N GLY A 216 2.17 1.46 -27.59
CA GLY A 216 2.46 2.74 -26.94
C GLY A 216 3.87 2.82 -26.35
N GLY A 217 4.85 2.15 -26.97
CA GLY A 217 6.26 2.02 -26.51
C GLY A 217 6.85 3.30 -25.89
N PRO A 218 7.91 3.18 -25.06
CA PRO A 218 8.25 4.11 -23.99
C PRO A 218 8.12 5.56 -24.43
N SER A 219 7.06 6.22 -23.94
CA SER A 219 6.87 7.65 -24.16
C SER A 219 8.04 8.37 -23.52
N SER A 220 8.94 8.85 -24.38
CA SER A 220 10.05 9.73 -24.05
C SER A 220 9.54 10.95 -23.26
N ARG A 221 9.64 10.88 -21.94
CA ARG A 221 9.65 12.06 -21.06
C ARG A 221 10.98 12.12 -20.34
N ILE A 222 12.00 12.47 -21.12
CA ILE A 222 13.15 13.22 -20.62
C ILE A 222 13.01 14.59 -21.28
N GLY A 223 12.64 15.57 -20.46
CA GLY A 223 12.50 16.98 -20.79
C GLY A 223 12.48 17.75 -19.48
#